data_AF-A0A0H4PGG8-F1
#
_entry.id   AF-A0A0H4PGG8-F1
#
_cell.length_a   1.000
_cell.length_b   1.000
_cell.length_c   1.000
_cell.angle_alpha   90.00
_cell.angle_beta   90.00
_cell.angle_gamma   90.00
#
_symmetry.space_group_name_H-M   'P 1'
#
loop_
_entity.id
_entity.type
_entity.pdbx_description
1 polymer ?
#
loop_
_entity_poly.entity_id
_entity_poly.type
_entity_poly.pdbx_seq_one_letter_code
_entity_poly.pdbx_strand_id
1 'polypeptide(L)'
;MLYIKFDIKDSTKFEDFQKLYEHMDNVRQPGFKFEEPEPTIIDWDNLSKKETDEAYKKLIDSLDEDPADERYKSIIPDYANDFLEKYLGVDNDKLGVLGIQKALSIFNYLEFDFEVYLTRLEKQNEHFGIIEYETDNFPYGGIDRFLMVMKAFELQPKECFDGFTIFEFKWKTDYEYEPIEFPEKTKEYLNRIRE
;
A
#
# COMPACT_ATOMS: atom_id res chain seq x y z
N MET A 1 17.02 13.33 3.41
CA MET A 1 16.16 12.61 2.44
C MET A 1 16.16 11.15 2.83
N LEU A 2 15.02 10.63 3.29
CA LEU A 2 14.87 9.23 3.66
C LEU A 2 14.57 8.43 2.40
N TYR A 3 14.95 7.14 2.36
CA TYR A 3 14.71 6.35 1.15
C TYR A 3 14.57 4.85 1.42
N ILE A 4 13.85 4.18 0.52
CA ILE A 4 13.82 2.72 0.36
C ILE A 4 14.31 2.40 -1.05
N LYS A 5 15.34 1.57 -1.16
CA LYS A 5 15.82 1.01 -2.42
C LYS A 5 15.32 -0.42 -2.58
N PHE A 6 14.89 -0.77 -3.78
CA PHE A 6 14.32 -2.08 -4.09
C PHE A 6 14.73 -2.56 -5.49
N ASP A 7 14.73 -3.88 -5.66
CA ASP A 7 14.90 -4.50 -6.97
C ASP A 7 13.55 -4.62 -7.68
N ILE A 8 13.57 -4.46 -9.00
CA ILE A 8 12.44 -4.66 -9.90
C ILE A 8 12.65 -6.00 -10.60
N LYS A 9 11.80 -6.99 -10.30
CA LYS A 9 11.84 -8.30 -10.97
C LYS A 9 11.02 -8.33 -12.25
N ASP A 10 9.90 -7.62 -12.23
CA ASP A 10 8.94 -7.55 -13.32
C ASP A 10 8.48 -6.09 -13.50
N SER A 11 8.77 -5.52 -14.67
CA SER A 11 8.40 -4.14 -14.98
C SER A 11 6.88 -3.92 -14.99
N THR A 12 6.09 -4.94 -15.32
CA THR A 12 4.62 -4.81 -15.32
C THR A 12 4.06 -4.67 -13.90
N LYS A 13 4.67 -5.36 -12.93
CA LYS A 13 4.29 -5.24 -11.51
C LYS A 13 4.79 -3.94 -10.90
N PHE A 14 5.89 -3.39 -11.41
CA PHE A 14 6.29 -2.03 -11.09
C PHE A 14 5.26 -1.01 -11.59
N GLU A 15 4.76 -1.15 -12.82
CA GLU A 15 3.69 -0.27 -13.35
C GLU A 15 2.40 -0.37 -12.51
N ASP A 16 2.02 -1.56 -12.05
CA ASP A 16 0.90 -1.71 -11.13
C ASP A 16 1.16 -1.04 -9.78
N PHE A 17 2.38 -1.17 -9.24
CA PHE A 17 2.77 -0.48 -8.01
C PHE A 17 2.75 1.04 -8.17
N GLN A 18 3.09 1.57 -9.35
CA GLN A 18 2.98 3.01 -9.63
C GLN A 18 1.54 3.50 -9.47
N LYS A 19 0.53 2.73 -9.89
CA LYS A 19 -0.89 3.08 -9.69
C LYS A 19 -1.24 3.17 -8.20
N LEU A 20 -0.77 2.21 -7.40
CA LEU A 20 -0.95 2.26 -5.94
C LEU A 20 -0.23 3.46 -5.33
N TYR A 21 1.00 3.73 -5.74
CA TYR A 21 1.77 4.88 -5.28
C TYR A 21 1.04 6.20 -5.57
N GLU A 22 0.55 6.38 -6.81
CA GLU A 22 -0.21 7.56 -7.22
C GLU A 22 -1.51 7.70 -6.43
N HIS A 23 -2.22 6.59 -6.18
CA HIS A 23 -3.39 6.60 -5.30
C HIS A 23 -3.07 7.07 -3.89
N MET A 24 -2.00 6.53 -3.29
CA MET A 24 -1.55 6.92 -1.95
C MET A 24 -1.19 8.41 -1.87
N ASP A 25 -0.54 8.97 -2.90
CA ASP A 25 -0.24 10.40 -2.96
C ASP A 25 -1.53 11.23 -3.09
N ASN A 26 -2.41 10.87 -4.03
CA ASN A 26 -3.65 11.58 -4.28
C ASN A 26 -4.55 11.68 -3.04
N VAL A 27 -4.73 10.58 -2.29
CA VAL A 27 -5.56 10.54 -1.06
C VAL A 27 -5.07 11.55 -0.01
N ARG A 28 -3.79 11.90 -0.01
CA ARG A 28 -3.17 12.85 0.93
C ARG A 28 -3.20 14.30 0.44
N GLN A 29 -3.57 14.56 -0.81
CA GLN A 29 -3.61 15.91 -1.36
C GLN A 29 -4.76 16.73 -0.75
N PRO A 30 -4.53 18.01 -0.40
CA PRO A 30 -5.59 18.86 0.13
C PRO A 30 -6.79 18.96 -0.82
N GLY A 31 -7.97 18.64 -0.30
CA GLY A 31 -9.22 18.71 -1.08
C GLY A 31 -9.47 17.50 -1.99
N PHE A 32 -8.67 16.44 -1.90
CA PHE A 32 -8.98 15.16 -2.53
C PHE A 32 -10.34 14.66 -2.06
N LYS A 33 -11.10 14.09 -3.01
CA LYS A 33 -12.36 13.40 -2.77
C LYS A 33 -12.35 12.13 -3.59
N PHE A 34 -12.78 11.04 -2.99
CA PHE A 34 -13.00 9.82 -3.75
C PHE A 34 -14.06 10.05 -4.81
N GLU A 35 -13.87 9.46 -5.98
CA GLU A 35 -14.92 9.36 -6.99
C GLU A 35 -16.00 8.43 -6.44
N GLU A 36 -17.05 9.02 -5.87
CA GLU A 36 -18.23 8.27 -5.50
C GLU A 36 -19.06 8.02 -6.77
N PRO A 37 -19.51 6.78 -7.03
CA PRO A 37 -20.44 6.54 -8.12
C PRO A 37 -21.67 7.43 -7.93
N GLU A 38 -22.11 8.10 -9.00
CA GLU A 38 -23.30 8.93 -8.90
C GLU A 38 -24.46 8.08 -8.38
N PRO A 39 -25.22 8.57 -7.39
CA PRO A 39 -26.35 7.82 -6.84
C PRO A 39 -27.29 7.49 -7.98
N THR A 40 -27.63 6.21 -8.14
CA THR A 40 -28.58 5.79 -9.17
C THR A 40 -29.92 6.47 -8.89
N ILE A 41 -30.30 7.44 -9.72
CA ILE A 41 -31.59 8.13 -9.60
C ILE A 41 -32.67 7.15 -10.06
N ILE A 42 -33.34 6.52 -9.11
CA ILE A 42 -34.44 5.60 -9.36
C ILE A 42 -35.75 6.41 -9.40
N ASP A 43 -36.43 6.41 -10.54
CA ASP A 43 -37.76 7.03 -10.71
C ASP A 43 -38.84 6.13 -10.12
N TRP A 44 -38.97 6.16 -8.79
CA TRP A 44 -39.89 5.31 -8.02
C TRP A 44 -41.35 5.41 -8.46
N ASP A 45 -41.76 6.54 -9.02
CA ASP A 45 -43.15 6.82 -9.38
C ASP A 45 -43.59 6.11 -10.67
N ASN A 46 -42.63 5.68 -11.51
CA ASN A 46 -42.91 5.09 -12.81
C ASN A 46 -42.49 3.61 -12.95
N LEU A 47 -42.05 2.97 -11.85
CA LEU A 47 -41.66 1.56 -11.88
C LEU A 47 -42.86 0.62 -11.72
N SER A 48 -42.87 -0.48 -12.48
CA SER A 48 -43.74 -1.62 -12.17
C SER A 48 -43.28 -2.31 -10.89
N LYS A 49 -44.18 -3.03 -10.22
CA LYS A 49 -43.88 -3.73 -8.96
C LYS A 49 -42.63 -4.63 -9.03
N LYS A 50 -42.41 -5.31 -10.16
CA LYS A 50 -41.23 -6.16 -10.37
C LYS A 50 -39.94 -5.34 -10.47
N GLU A 51 -39.99 -4.19 -11.16
CA GLU A 51 -38.86 -3.28 -11.30
C GLU A 51 -38.58 -2.55 -9.98
N THR A 52 -39.61 -2.27 -9.18
CA THR A 52 -39.47 -1.75 -7.81
C THR A 52 -38.72 -2.75 -6.92
N ASP A 53 -39.09 -4.04 -6.95
CA ASP A 53 -38.43 -5.07 -6.16
C ASP A 53 -36.95 -5.26 -6.59
N GLU A 54 -36.66 -5.21 -7.89
CA GLU A 54 -35.29 -5.27 -8.43
C GLU A 54 -34.46 -4.02 -8.07
N ALA A 55 -35.05 -2.83 -8.15
CA ALA A 55 -34.39 -1.57 -7.80
C ALA A 55 -34.13 -1.45 -6.29
N TYR A 56 -35.08 -1.89 -5.46
CA TYR A 56 -34.93 -1.95 -4.01
C TYR A 56 -33.83 -2.92 -3.59
N LYS A 57 -33.76 -4.09 -4.24
CA LYS A 57 -32.68 -5.06 -3.99
C LYS A 57 -31.32 -4.48 -4.35
N LYS A 58 -31.17 -3.84 -5.52
CA LYS A 58 -29.92 -3.16 -5.90
C LYS A 58 -29.52 -2.07 -4.92
N LEU A 59 -30.49 -1.31 -4.40
CA LEU A 59 -30.23 -0.27 -3.40
C LEU A 59 -29.69 -0.88 -2.10
N ILE A 60 -30.32 -1.95 -1.60
CA ILE A 60 -29.84 -2.67 -0.41
C ILE A 60 -28.44 -3.24 -0.66
N ASP A 61 -28.23 -3.94 -1.79
CA ASP A 61 -26.95 -4.54 -2.13
C ASP A 61 -25.84 -3.45 -2.20
N SER A 62 -26.14 -2.26 -2.74
CA SER A 62 -25.19 -1.13 -2.79
C SER A 62 -24.93 -0.44 -1.44
N LEU A 63 -25.83 -0.58 -0.46
CA LEU A 63 -25.64 -0.05 0.90
C LEU A 63 -24.73 -0.97 1.73
N ASP A 64 -24.62 -2.25 1.35
CA ASP A 64 -23.75 -3.24 1.98
C ASP A 64 -22.33 -3.27 1.35
N GLU A 65 -22.13 -2.64 0.20
CA GLU A 65 -20.81 -2.52 -0.45
C GLU A 65 -19.99 -1.39 0.20
N ASP A 66 -18.86 -1.75 0.82
CA ASP A 66 -17.88 -0.78 1.30
C ASP A 66 -17.18 -0.14 0.08
N PRO A 67 -17.28 1.18 -0.14
CA PRO A 67 -16.59 1.83 -1.25
C PRO A 67 -15.07 1.60 -1.24
N ALA A 68 -14.49 1.28 -0.08
CA ALA A 68 -13.09 0.89 0.03
C ALA A 68 -12.79 -0.46 -0.65
N ASP A 69 -13.74 -1.41 -0.66
CA ASP A 69 -13.57 -2.71 -1.33
C ASP A 69 -13.49 -2.55 -2.85
N GLU A 70 -14.27 -1.64 -3.44
CA GLU A 70 -14.20 -1.38 -4.88
C GLU A 70 -12.88 -0.72 -5.27
N ARG A 71 -12.44 0.28 -4.49
CA ARG A 71 -11.12 0.91 -4.68
C ARG A 71 -9.99 -0.11 -4.52
N TYR A 72 -10.09 -0.96 -3.51
CA TYR A 72 -9.12 -2.02 -3.28
C TYR A 72 -8.98 -2.92 -4.51
N LYS A 73 -10.10 -3.42 -5.03
CA LYS A 73 -10.13 -4.31 -6.21
C LYS A 73 -9.65 -3.63 -7.49
N SER A 74 -9.80 -2.31 -7.63
CA SER A 74 -9.35 -1.58 -8.82
C SER A 74 -7.85 -1.27 -8.79
N ILE A 75 -7.26 -1.15 -7.60
CA ILE A 75 -5.85 -0.76 -7.42
C ILE A 75 -4.94 -1.95 -7.15
N ILE A 76 -5.41 -2.95 -6.42
CA ILE A 76 -4.61 -4.11 -5.99
C ILE A 76 -4.92 -5.30 -6.91
N PRO A 77 -3.94 -5.74 -7.73
CA PRO A 77 -4.12 -6.92 -8.58
C PRO A 77 -4.28 -8.21 -7.76
N ASP A 78 -4.95 -9.21 -8.34
CA ASP A 78 -5.20 -10.51 -7.69
C ASP A 78 -3.93 -11.17 -7.13
N TYR A 79 -2.81 -11.11 -7.87
CA TYR A 79 -1.55 -11.70 -7.42
C TYR A 79 -0.99 -11.02 -6.16
N ALA A 80 -1.19 -9.70 -6.04
CA ALA A 80 -0.75 -8.94 -4.88
C ALA A 80 -1.70 -9.21 -3.70
N ASN A 81 -3.02 -9.27 -3.95
CA ASN A 81 -4.01 -9.66 -2.94
C ASN A 81 -3.69 -11.05 -2.36
N ASP A 82 -3.42 -12.05 -3.21
CA ASP A 82 -3.06 -13.40 -2.79
C ASP A 82 -1.83 -13.43 -1.87
N PHE A 83 -0.83 -12.58 -2.14
CA PHE A 83 0.35 -12.45 -1.28
C PHE A 83 0.01 -11.82 0.06
N LEU A 84 -0.78 -10.74 0.05
CA LEU A 84 -1.18 -10.01 1.25
C LEU A 84 -2.10 -10.83 2.16
N GLU A 85 -3.03 -11.60 1.60
CA GLU A 85 -3.87 -12.53 2.35
C GLU A 85 -3.05 -13.60 3.05
N LYS A 86 -2.03 -14.16 2.38
CA LYS A 86 -1.11 -15.13 3.01
C LYS A 86 -0.29 -14.49 4.12
N TYR A 87 0.23 -13.29 3.90
CA TYR A 87 0.96 -12.53 4.92
C TYR A 87 0.09 -12.32 6.18
N LEU A 88 -1.15 -11.84 6.00
CA LEU A 88 -2.09 -11.66 7.11
C LEU A 88 -2.51 -12.99 7.73
N GLY A 89 -2.62 -14.06 6.95
CA GLY A 89 -2.89 -15.41 7.44
C GLY A 89 -1.82 -15.87 8.44
N VAL A 90 -0.53 -15.63 8.14
CA VAL A 90 0.58 -15.95 9.05
C VAL A 90 0.46 -15.19 10.37
N ASP A 91 0.11 -13.90 10.34
CA ASP A 91 -0.06 -13.10 11.55
C ASP A 91 -1.34 -13.48 12.32
N ASN A 92 -2.44 -13.74 11.63
CA ASN A 92 -3.69 -14.19 12.24
C ASN A 92 -3.51 -15.56 12.93
N ASP A 93 -2.80 -16.49 12.31
CA ASP A 93 -2.49 -17.80 12.90
C ASP A 93 -1.68 -17.66 14.18
N LYS A 94 -0.69 -16.74 14.21
CA LYS A 94 0.09 -16.42 15.42
C LYS A 94 -0.80 -15.85 16.53
N LEU A 95 -1.84 -15.10 16.19
CA LEU A 95 -2.77 -14.45 17.12
C LEU A 95 -3.96 -15.33 17.54
N GLY A 96 -4.18 -16.46 16.87
CA GLY A 96 -5.28 -17.37 17.14
C GLY A 96 -6.64 -16.69 17.05
N VAL A 97 -7.45 -16.75 18.12
CA VAL A 97 -8.82 -16.19 18.15
C VAL A 97 -8.86 -14.66 18.02
N LEU A 98 -7.73 -13.97 18.14
CA LEU A 98 -7.61 -12.52 17.96
C LEU A 98 -7.24 -12.13 16.53
N GLY A 99 -6.92 -13.09 15.66
CA GLY A 99 -6.56 -12.88 14.26
C GLY A 99 -7.79 -12.62 13.38
N ILE A 100 -8.12 -11.35 13.18
CA ILE A 100 -9.26 -10.92 12.33
C ILE A 100 -8.82 -9.95 11.22
N GLN A 101 -7.52 -9.84 10.96
CA GLN A 101 -7.01 -8.91 9.94
C GLN A 101 -7.37 -9.41 8.54
N LYS A 102 -7.87 -8.50 7.71
CA LYS A 102 -8.25 -8.74 6.30
C LYS A 102 -7.39 -7.89 5.37
N ALA A 103 -7.26 -8.27 4.10
CA ALA A 103 -6.47 -7.51 3.13
C ALA A 103 -6.88 -6.02 3.04
N LEU A 104 -8.19 -5.73 3.16
CA LEU A 104 -8.71 -4.36 3.23
C LEU A 104 -8.11 -3.52 4.38
N SER A 105 -7.73 -4.15 5.50
CA SER A 105 -7.06 -3.44 6.60
C SER A 105 -5.67 -2.93 6.23
N ILE A 106 -4.97 -3.59 5.31
CA ILE A 106 -3.70 -3.08 4.76
C ILE A 106 -4.00 -1.87 3.86
N PHE A 107 -5.07 -1.93 3.08
CA PHE A 107 -5.44 -0.82 2.19
C PHE A 107 -5.86 0.44 2.96
N ASN A 108 -6.72 0.29 3.97
CA ASN A 108 -7.08 1.39 4.88
C ASN A 108 -5.83 1.97 5.56
N TYR A 109 -4.88 1.11 5.95
CA TYR A 109 -3.61 1.57 6.47
C TYR A 109 -2.83 2.42 5.46
N LEU A 110 -2.74 2.02 4.20
CA LEU A 110 -2.05 2.79 3.16
C LEU A 110 -2.74 4.13 2.87
N GLU A 111 -4.06 4.18 2.93
CA GLU A 111 -4.85 5.40 2.70
C GLU A 111 -4.74 6.39 3.87
N PHE A 112 -4.85 5.90 5.12
CA PHE A 112 -5.10 6.78 6.28
C PHE A 112 -4.07 6.70 7.40
N ASP A 113 -3.47 5.54 7.65
CA ASP A 113 -2.64 5.30 8.84
C ASP A 113 -1.14 5.26 8.54
N PHE A 114 -0.72 5.28 7.28
CA PHE A 114 0.69 5.31 6.92
C PHE A 114 1.25 6.73 7.12
N GLU A 115 1.91 6.91 8.26
CA GLU A 115 2.49 8.17 8.80
C GLU A 115 3.73 8.67 8.04
N VAL A 116 3.87 8.27 6.78
CA VAL A 116 5.01 8.58 5.93
C VAL A 116 4.48 9.25 4.66
N TYR A 117 5.09 10.36 4.28
CA TYR A 117 4.80 11.06 3.03
C TYR A 117 5.77 10.58 1.97
N LEU A 118 5.25 9.91 0.96
CA LEU A 118 6.04 9.48 -0.19
C LEU A 118 6.29 10.69 -1.09
N THR A 119 7.54 11.11 -1.21
CA THR A 119 7.90 12.35 -1.92
C THR A 119 8.36 12.08 -3.35
N ARG A 120 8.86 10.87 -3.62
CA ARG A 120 9.33 10.49 -4.94
C ARG A 120 9.33 8.98 -5.16
N LEU A 121 8.87 8.54 -6.33
CA LEU A 121 9.12 7.21 -6.86
C LEU A 121 9.96 7.32 -8.13
N GLU A 122 11.16 6.76 -8.11
CA GLU A 122 12.09 6.83 -9.24
C GLU A 122 12.57 5.44 -9.66
N LYS A 123 12.32 5.09 -10.92
CA LYS A 123 12.98 3.96 -11.59
C LYS A 123 14.39 4.40 -11.99
N GLN A 124 15.41 3.83 -11.36
CA GLN A 124 16.80 4.18 -11.64
C GLN A 124 17.32 3.45 -12.89
N ASN A 125 16.87 2.20 -13.08
CA ASN A 125 17.02 1.43 -14.31
C ASN A 125 16.04 0.23 -14.33
N GLU A 126 16.20 -0.69 -15.28
CA GLU A 126 15.37 -1.88 -15.43
C GLU A 126 15.40 -2.87 -14.24
N HIS A 127 16.34 -2.73 -13.32
CA HIS A 127 16.56 -3.69 -12.23
C HIS A 127 16.36 -3.12 -10.84
N PHE A 128 16.37 -1.79 -10.66
CA PHE A 128 16.14 -1.20 -9.35
C PHE A 128 15.47 0.17 -9.39
N GLY A 129 14.75 0.46 -8.31
CA GLY A 129 14.10 1.74 -8.06
C GLY A 129 14.37 2.26 -6.65
N ILE A 130 13.99 3.52 -6.42
CA ILE A 130 14.09 4.21 -5.13
C ILE A 130 12.76 4.89 -4.86
N ILE A 131 12.27 4.74 -3.62
CA ILE A 131 11.21 5.56 -3.04
C ILE A 131 11.88 6.52 -2.07
N GLU A 132 11.70 7.81 -2.26
CA GLU A 132 12.05 8.84 -1.27
C GLU A 132 10.81 9.16 -0.45
N TYR A 133 11.03 9.42 0.84
CA TYR A 133 9.95 9.74 1.75
C TYR A 133 10.39 10.71 2.85
N GLU A 134 9.38 11.30 3.48
CA GLU A 134 9.48 12.21 4.62
C GLU A 134 8.53 11.77 5.73
N THR A 135 8.82 12.20 6.95
CA THR A 135 8.07 11.81 8.15
C THR A 135 7.91 13.02 9.04
N ASP A 136 6.72 13.24 9.59
CA ASP A 136 6.48 14.39 10.47
C ASP A 136 7.18 14.26 11.83
N ASN A 137 7.36 13.04 12.35
CA ASN A 137 8.05 12.77 13.62
C ASN A 137 8.68 11.36 13.65
N PHE A 138 9.70 11.18 14.50
CA PHE A 138 10.31 9.89 14.81
C PHE A 138 9.96 9.46 16.25
N PRO A 139 9.70 8.16 16.53
CA PRO A 139 9.62 7.04 15.59
C PRO A 139 8.35 7.13 14.72
N TYR A 140 8.47 6.71 13.46
CA TYR A 140 7.33 6.58 12.55
C TYR A 140 7.00 5.10 12.36
N GLY A 141 5.72 4.77 12.50
CA GLY A 141 5.24 3.40 12.39
C GLY A 141 5.08 2.93 10.93
N GLY A 142 4.90 1.62 10.76
CA GLY A 142 4.25 1.08 9.57
C GLY A 142 5.15 0.72 8.37
N ILE A 143 6.43 1.12 8.34
CA ILE A 143 7.32 0.73 7.23
C ILE A 143 7.29 -0.78 6.98
N ASP A 144 7.30 -1.62 8.01
CA ASP A 144 7.26 -3.09 7.84
C ASP A 144 6.06 -3.56 6.99
N ARG A 145 4.87 -3.02 7.24
CA ARG A 145 3.66 -3.33 6.46
C ARG A 145 3.76 -2.79 5.05
N PHE A 146 4.36 -1.61 4.86
CA PHE A 146 4.63 -1.07 3.53
C PHE A 146 5.65 -1.93 2.74
N LEU A 147 6.66 -2.49 3.40
CA LEU A 147 7.61 -3.42 2.77
C LEU A 147 6.90 -4.70 2.29
N MET A 148 5.90 -5.20 3.04
CA MET A 148 5.09 -6.34 2.58
C MET A 148 4.28 -6.00 1.34
N VAL A 149 3.72 -4.80 1.28
CA VAL A 149 3.00 -4.30 0.10
C VAL A 149 3.95 -4.25 -1.09
N MET A 150 5.15 -3.67 -0.96
CA MET A 150 6.14 -3.69 -2.04
C MET A 150 6.45 -5.12 -2.52
N LYS A 151 6.60 -6.07 -1.60
CA LYS A 151 6.83 -7.48 -1.95
C LYS A 151 5.64 -8.13 -2.66
N ALA A 152 4.40 -7.74 -2.34
CA ALA A 152 3.22 -8.20 -3.05
C ALA A 152 3.24 -7.80 -4.54
N PHE A 153 3.86 -6.67 -4.85
CA PHE A 153 4.14 -6.20 -6.22
C PHE A 153 5.47 -6.73 -6.78
N GLU A 154 6.06 -7.74 -6.15
CA GLU A 154 7.38 -8.29 -6.48
C GLU A 154 8.54 -7.28 -6.55
N LEU A 155 8.36 -6.13 -5.90
CA LEU A 155 9.41 -5.17 -5.65
C LEU A 155 10.13 -5.61 -4.39
N GLN A 156 11.39 -6.04 -4.53
CA GLN A 156 12.14 -6.62 -3.42
C GLN A 156 12.87 -5.52 -2.66
N PRO A 157 12.46 -5.11 -1.45
CA PRO A 157 13.19 -4.10 -0.71
C PRO A 157 14.58 -4.63 -0.35
N LYS A 158 15.59 -3.80 -0.54
CA LYS A 158 17.00 -4.14 -0.30
C LYS A 158 17.63 -3.29 0.77
N GLU A 159 17.30 -2.01 0.77
CA GLU A 159 17.97 -1.06 1.62
C GLU A 159 17.02 0.06 2.04
N CYS A 160 17.18 0.55 3.25
CA CYS A 160 16.45 1.70 3.77
C CYS A 160 17.41 2.65 4.50
N PHE A 161 17.26 3.94 4.29
CA PHE A 161 17.85 4.97 5.15
C PHE A 161 16.75 5.65 5.93
N ASP A 162 16.76 5.43 7.25
CA ASP A 162 15.68 5.88 8.15
C ASP A 162 15.88 7.30 8.69
N GLY A 163 17.00 7.94 8.33
CA GLY A 163 17.41 9.27 8.80
C GLY A 163 18.63 9.23 9.72
N PHE A 164 18.93 8.05 10.28
CA PHE A 164 20.07 7.82 11.16
C PHE A 164 21.04 6.82 10.55
N THR A 165 20.52 5.69 10.08
CA THR A 165 21.33 4.55 9.64
C THR A 165 20.79 3.97 8.33
N ILE A 166 21.71 3.53 7.47
CA ILE A 166 21.40 2.72 6.31
C ILE A 166 21.36 1.26 6.76
N PHE A 167 20.24 0.59 6.51
CA PHE A 167 20.06 -0.84 6.76
C PHE A 167 19.90 -1.59 5.44
N GLU A 168 20.55 -2.75 5.34
CA GLU A 168 20.24 -3.76 4.33
C GLU A 168 19.22 -4.74 4.88
N PHE A 169 18.18 -5.05 4.09
CA PHE A 169 17.18 -6.06 4.44
C PHE A 169 17.65 -7.44 4.00
N LYS A 170 18.03 -8.29 4.96
CA LYS A 170 18.30 -9.71 4.72
C LYS A 170 17.05 -10.54 4.94
N TRP A 171 16.32 -10.76 3.84
CA TRP A 171 15.13 -11.59 3.82
C TRP A 171 15.45 -13.05 4.12
N LYS A 172 14.82 -13.58 5.17
CA LYS A 172 14.91 -14.99 5.58
C LYS A 172 13.80 -15.82 4.94
N THR A 173 12.63 -15.20 4.81
CA THR A 173 11.44 -15.78 4.16
C THR A 173 10.75 -14.72 3.33
N ASP A 174 9.58 -15.05 2.77
CA ASP A 174 8.76 -14.07 2.08
C ASP A 174 8.19 -12.98 3.00
N TYR A 175 8.08 -13.25 4.30
CA TYR A 175 7.42 -12.37 5.27
C TYR A 175 8.34 -11.89 6.41
N GLU A 176 9.56 -12.44 6.49
CA GLU A 176 10.49 -12.14 7.58
C GLU A 176 11.87 -11.75 7.04
N TYR A 177 12.46 -10.71 7.63
CA TYR A 177 13.81 -10.24 7.34
C TYR A 177 14.55 -9.84 8.61
N GLU A 178 15.86 -9.68 8.47
CA GLU A 178 16.73 -9.10 9.47
C GLU A 178 17.37 -7.82 8.91
N PRO A 179 17.20 -6.66 9.57
CA PRO A 179 17.89 -5.44 9.18
C PRO A 179 19.35 -5.52 9.64
N ILE A 180 20.28 -5.24 8.73
CA ILE A 180 21.71 -5.17 9.03
C ILE A 180 22.19 -3.76 8.78
N GLU A 181 22.76 -3.13 9.80
CA GLU A 181 23.32 -1.79 9.72
C GLU A 181 24.56 -1.74 8.81
N PHE A 182 24.69 -0.66 8.05
CA PHE A 182 25.86 -0.36 7.21
C PHE A 182 26.50 0.96 7.66
N PRO A 183 27.30 0.98 8.75
CA PRO A 183 27.83 2.22 9.33
C PRO A 183 28.75 3.00 8.39
N GLU A 184 29.60 2.31 7.62
CA GLU A 184 30.52 2.95 6.67
C GLU A 184 29.76 3.65 5.55
N LYS A 185 28.81 2.94 4.91
CA LYS A 185 27.95 3.52 3.88
C LYS A 185 27.08 4.65 4.41
N THR A 186 26.58 4.53 5.64
CA THR A 186 25.83 5.60 6.32
C THR A 186 26.69 6.86 6.45
N LYS A 187 27.94 6.71 6.92
CA LYS A 187 28.88 7.84 7.04
C LYS A 187 29.16 8.49 5.69
N GLU A 188 29.39 7.71 4.64
CA GLU A 188 29.59 8.22 3.27
C GLU A 188 28.37 8.99 2.77
N TYR A 189 27.18 8.44 2.94
CA TYR A 189 25.93 9.08 2.54
C TYR A 189 25.69 10.40 3.29
N LEU A 190 25.85 10.39 4.62
CA LEU A 190 25.69 11.58 5.46
C LEU A 190 26.68 12.68 5.12
N ASN A 191 27.92 12.34 4.74
CA ASN A 191 28.89 13.32 4.26
C ASN A 191 28.44 13.94 2.93
N ARG A 192 28.00 13.11 1.98
CA ARG A 192 27.56 13.57 0.65
C ARG A 192 26.38 14.54 0.71
N ILE A 193 25.44 14.36 1.64
CA ILE A 193 24.25 15.23 1.75
C ILE A 193 24.50 16.50 2.57
N ARG A 194 25.67 16.64 3.20
CA ARG A 194 26.07 17.84 3.97
C ARG A 194 26.90 18.83 3.15
N GLU A 195 27.44 18.37 2.01
CA GLU A 195 28.14 19.19 1.00
C GLU A 195 27.14 19.92 0.10
#